data_AF-A0A3M1A5J2-F1
#
_entry.id   AF-A0A3M1A5J2-F1
#
_cell.length_a   1.000
_cell.length_b   1.000
_cell.length_c   1.000
_cell.angle_alpha   90.00
_cell.angle_beta   90.00
_cell.angle_gamma   90.00
#
_symmetry.space_group_name_H-M   'P 1'
#
loop_
_entity.id
_entity.type
_entity.pdbx_description
1 polymer ?
#
loop_
_entity_poly.entity_id
_entity_poly.type
_entity_poly.pdbx_seq_one_letter_code
_entity_poly.pdbx_strand_id
1 'polypeptide(L)'
;MKRFKIVKYLFLIFTIMAWGCAAGKREKPVEGKNLQKIYVEEITPETVKIVGKTVQIKIRGHLPSPAYEFERFDIQVKDHVIEITPLAKYDPTKIVAQMLVPFEQVCTLKNLKPDTYEVKISGRTQTVKLLKKIQIR
;
A
#
# COMPACT_ATOMS: atom_id res chain seq x y z
N MET A 1 -53.72 -34.07 31.74
CA MET A 1 -53.83 -32.95 30.77
C MET A 1 -52.45 -32.43 30.42
N LYS A 2 -52.25 -32.15 29.13
CA LYS A 2 -50.99 -31.89 28.42
C LYS A 2 -50.22 -30.67 28.96
N ARG A 3 -48.96 -30.83 29.37
CA ARG A 3 -47.95 -29.75 29.42
C ARG A 3 -46.57 -30.28 29.07
N PHE A 4 -46.44 -30.71 27.82
CA PHE A 4 -45.17 -31.02 27.16
C PHE A 4 -45.00 -30.02 26.00
N LYS A 5 -43.77 -29.58 25.76
CA LYS A 5 -43.28 -28.87 24.53
C LYS A 5 -43.17 -27.33 24.51
N ILE A 6 -42.72 -26.65 25.57
CA ILE A 6 -42.33 -25.22 25.42
C ILE A 6 -40.87 -24.92 25.86
N VAL A 7 -40.20 -25.83 26.57
CA VAL A 7 -38.87 -25.53 27.16
C VAL A 7 -37.68 -25.75 26.21
N LYS A 8 -37.88 -26.30 25.00
CA LYS A 8 -36.77 -26.64 24.08
C LYS A 8 -36.39 -25.57 23.05
N TYR A 9 -37.18 -24.51 22.87
CA TYR A 9 -36.94 -23.50 21.82
C TYR A 9 -36.25 -22.22 22.30
N LEU A 10 -35.99 -22.08 23.61
CA LEU A 10 -35.36 -20.87 24.15
C LEU A 10 -33.81 -20.91 24.16
N PHE A 11 -33.20 -22.03 23.78
CA PHE A 11 -31.74 -22.21 23.83
C PHE A 11 -31.04 -22.04 22.47
N LEU A 12 -31.75 -21.63 21.42
CA LEU A 12 -31.25 -21.64 20.04
C LEU A 12 -31.10 -20.24 19.40
N ILE A 13 -31.05 -19.17 20.20
CA ILE A 13 -30.88 -17.78 19.69
C ILE A 13 -29.56 -17.13 20.14
N PHE A 14 -28.78 -17.78 21.02
CA PHE A 14 -27.58 -17.15 21.62
C PHE A 14 -26.24 -17.47 20.94
N THR A 15 -26.21 -18.23 19.83
CA THR A 15 -24.96 -18.78 19.24
C THR A 15 -24.51 -18.16 17.91
N ILE A 16 -25.06 -17.01 17.47
CA ILE A 16 -24.72 -16.43 16.15
C ILE A 16 -23.88 -15.12 16.24
N MET A 17 -23.56 -14.60 17.43
CA MET A 17 -22.84 -13.31 17.56
C MET A 17 -21.35 -13.42 17.88
N ALA A 18 -20.61 -14.39 17.31
CA ALA A 18 -19.16 -14.50 17.55
C ALA A 18 -18.31 -14.72 16.27
N TRP A 19 -18.85 -14.41 15.09
CA TRP A 19 -18.11 -14.48 13.82
C TRP A 19 -18.15 -13.15 13.06
N GLY A 20 -17.81 -12.08 13.79
CA GLY A 20 -17.94 -10.71 13.29
C GLY A 20 -16.76 -9.81 13.65
N CYS A 21 -15.52 -10.30 13.59
CA CYS A 21 -14.37 -9.40 13.42
C CYS A 21 -13.48 -9.97 12.32
N ALA A 22 -13.79 -9.52 11.10
CA ALA A 22 -12.92 -9.63 9.95
C ALA A 22 -11.50 -9.23 10.34
N ALA A 23 -10.55 -10.11 10.01
CA ALA A 23 -9.12 -9.83 10.07
C ALA A 23 -8.80 -8.71 9.07
N GLY A 24 -8.98 -7.46 9.49
CA GLY A 24 -8.38 -6.32 8.83
C GLY A 24 -6.86 -6.49 8.94
N LYS A 25 -6.21 -6.75 7.81
CA LYS A 25 -4.74 -6.73 7.72
C LYS A 25 -4.28 -5.34 8.21
N ARG A 26 -3.86 -5.23 9.46
CA ARG A 26 -3.21 -4.04 10.00
C ARG A 26 -1.87 -3.92 9.31
N GLU A 27 -1.77 -2.99 8.35
CA GLU A 27 -0.48 -2.56 7.83
C GLU A 27 0.37 -2.06 9.01
N LYS A 28 1.62 -2.54 9.09
CA LYS A 28 2.52 -2.08 10.15
C LYS A 28 2.75 -0.57 9.99
N PRO A 29 2.73 0.21 11.09
CA PRO A 29 3.05 1.62 11.02
C PRO A 29 4.46 1.80 10.43
N VAL A 30 4.58 2.72 9.49
CA VAL A 30 5.87 3.07 8.87
C VAL A 30 6.74 3.73 9.94
N GLU A 31 7.94 3.21 10.13
CA GLU A 31 8.85 3.65 11.18
C GLU A 31 9.49 5.01 10.78
N GLY A 32 8.93 6.09 11.32
CA GLY A 32 9.35 7.47 11.05
C GLY A 32 8.28 8.46 11.49
N LYS A 33 8.65 9.48 12.27
CA LYS A 33 7.72 10.49 12.80
C LYS A 33 6.89 11.11 11.67
N ASN A 34 5.59 10.82 11.64
CA ASN A 34 4.56 11.42 10.77
C ASN A 34 4.65 11.15 9.26
N LEU A 35 5.29 10.07 8.83
CA LEU A 35 5.26 9.66 7.41
C LEU A 35 3.99 8.88 7.10
N GLN A 36 3.35 9.24 5.98
CA GLN A 36 2.15 8.58 5.49
C GLN A 36 2.33 8.18 4.02
N LYS A 37 1.70 7.06 3.65
CA LYS A 37 1.64 6.61 2.26
C LYS A 37 0.81 7.57 1.43
N ILE A 38 1.19 7.73 0.17
CA ILE A 38 0.41 8.45 -0.85
C ILE A 38 -0.53 7.51 -1.61
N TYR A 39 -1.49 8.05 -2.35
CA TYR A 39 -2.25 7.26 -3.31
C TYR A 39 -1.38 6.99 -4.53
N VAL A 40 -1.41 5.75 -5.01
CA VAL A 40 -0.60 5.30 -6.15
C VAL A 40 -1.53 4.79 -7.23
N GLU A 41 -1.31 5.27 -8.45
CA GLU A 41 -2.02 4.82 -9.64
C GLU A 41 -1.45 3.52 -10.19
N GLU A 42 -2.15 2.92 -11.16
CA GLU A 42 -1.66 1.75 -11.86
C GLU A 42 -0.32 2.03 -12.56
N ILE A 43 0.58 1.05 -12.51
CA ILE A 43 1.93 1.18 -13.06
C ILE A 43 2.02 0.33 -14.32
N THR A 44 2.18 0.99 -15.45
CA THR A 44 2.37 0.34 -16.75
C THR A 44 3.86 0.02 -16.99
N PRO A 45 4.20 -1.01 -17.79
CA PRO A 45 5.59 -1.38 -18.05
C PRO A 45 6.45 -0.26 -18.67
N GLU A 46 5.84 0.71 -19.35
CA GLU A 46 6.51 1.87 -19.96
C GLU A 46 7.05 2.89 -18.94
N THR A 47 6.59 2.80 -17.68
CA THR A 47 7.11 3.61 -16.56
C THR A 47 8.47 3.14 -16.08
N VAL A 48 8.92 1.96 -16.52
CA VAL A 48 10.19 1.34 -16.13
C VAL A 48 11.23 1.56 -17.21
N LYS A 49 12.37 2.15 -16.84
CA LYS A 49 13.54 2.32 -17.69
C LYS A 49 14.75 1.70 -17.03
N ILE A 50 15.48 0.86 -17.77
CA ILE A 50 16.76 0.31 -17.33
C ILE A 50 17.85 1.14 -18.00
N VAL A 51 18.67 1.80 -17.19
CA VAL A 51 19.80 2.63 -17.64
C VAL A 51 21.07 2.09 -17.01
N GLY A 52 21.85 1.34 -17.78
CA GLY A 52 23.01 0.62 -17.28
C GLY A 52 22.63 -0.36 -16.17
N LYS A 53 23.24 -0.23 -14.99
CA LYS A 53 22.96 -1.04 -13.78
C LYS A 53 21.89 -0.44 -12.86
N THR A 54 21.13 0.54 -13.35
CA THR A 54 20.09 1.22 -12.57
C THR A 54 18.72 1.00 -13.18
N VAL A 55 17.71 0.84 -12.32
CA VAL A 55 16.31 0.77 -12.74
C VAL A 55 15.63 2.04 -12.28
N GLN A 56 15.02 2.75 -13.20
CA GLN A 56 14.20 3.91 -12.92
C GLN A 56 12.74 3.53 -13.11
N ILE A 57 11.94 3.78 -12.09
CA ILE A 57 10.51 3.50 -12.09
C ILE A 57 9.79 4.82 -11.83
N LYS A 58 9.04 5.29 -12.82
CA LYS A 58 8.20 6.47 -12.68
C LYS A 58 6.92 6.07 -11.92
N ILE A 59 6.71 6.68 -10.77
CA ILE A 59 5.56 6.42 -9.90
C ILE A 59 4.62 7.60 -9.99
N ARG A 60 3.37 7.33 -10.33
CA ARG A 60 2.29 8.31 -10.44
C ARG A 60 1.21 8.05 -9.40
N GLY A 61 0.50 9.10 -9.04
CA GLY A 61 -0.57 9.01 -8.06
C GLY A 61 -0.98 10.37 -7.54
N HIS A 62 -1.42 10.40 -6.29
CA HIS A 62 -1.94 11.60 -5.67
C HIS A 62 -1.51 11.72 -4.21
N LEU A 63 -1.11 12.92 -3.80
CA LEU A 63 -1.02 13.29 -2.39
C LEU A 63 -2.44 13.49 -1.83
N PRO A 64 -2.68 13.16 -0.54
CA PRO A 64 -4.02 13.28 0.05
C PRO A 64 -4.57 14.71 0.09
N SER A 65 -3.70 15.71 0.23
CA SER A 65 -4.04 17.13 0.15
C SER A 65 -2.79 17.97 -0.12
N PRO A 66 -2.91 19.28 -0.45
CA PRO A 66 -1.76 20.17 -0.62
C PRO A 66 -0.93 20.39 0.66
N ALA A 67 -1.42 19.93 1.83
CA ALA A 67 -0.67 19.96 3.08
C ALA A 67 0.32 18.79 3.22
N TYR A 68 0.33 17.85 2.27
CA TYR A 68 1.32 16.79 2.23
C TYR A 68 2.46 17.14 1.28
N GLU A 69 3.68 16.82 1.67
CA GLU A 69 4.87 16.93 0.83
C GLU A 69 5.52 15.57 0.69
N PHE A 70 5.89 15.18 -0.53
CA PHE A 70 6.66 13.96 -0.74
C PHE A 70 8.04 14.08 -0.09
N GLU A 71 8.42 13.08 0.70
CA GLU A 71 9.70 13.08 1.39
C GLU A 71 10.68 12.09 0.74
N ARG A 72 10.29 10.83 0.62
CA ARG A 72 11.16 9.77 0.09
C ARG A 72 10.40 8.53 -0.35
N PHE A 73 11.10 7.64 -1.05
CA PHE A 73 10.69 6.26 -1.18
C PHE A 73 11.33 5.43 -0.06
N ASP A 74 10.54 4.65 0.67
CA ASP A 74 11.06 3.50 1.42
C ASP A 74 11.15 2.31 0.47
N ILE A 75 12.31 1.67 0.42
CA ILE A 75 12.63 0.63 -0.56
C ILE A 75 13.16 -0.58 0.20
N GLN A 76 12.43 -1.68 0.11
CA GLN A 76 12.81 -2.95 0.71
C GLN A 76 13.00 -3.99 -0.40
N VAL A 77 14.18 -4.60 -0.42
CA VAL A 77 14.47 -5.72 -1.33
C VAL A 77 14.50 -7.00 -0.49
N LYS A 78 13.57 -7.92 -0.77
CA LYS A 78 13.50 -9.23 -0.12
C LYS A 78 13.47 -10.29 -1.22
N ASP A 79 14.53 -11.09 -1.29
CA ASP A 79 14.74 -12.08 -2.34
C ASP A 79 14.61 -11.46 -3.74
N HIS A 80 13.56 -11.84 -4.48
CA HIS A 80 13.24 -11.36 -5.82
C HIS A 80 12.07 -10.36 -5.85
N VAL A 81 11.70 -9.79 -4.70
CA VAL A 81 10.62 -8.82 -4.58
C VAL A 81 11.19 -7.48 -4.12
N ILE A 82 10.92 -6.44 -4.90
CA ILE A 82 11.24 -5.05 -4.55
C ILE A 82 9.93 -4.39 -4.14
N GLU A 83 9.83 -4.04 -2.86
CA GLU A 83 8.71 -3.28 -2.33
C GLU A 83 9.10 -1.81 -2.21
N ILE A 84 8.35 -0.94 -2.87
CA ILE A 84 8.55 0.50 -2.90
C ILE A 84 7.34 1.15 -2.23
N THR A 85 7.57 1.94 -1.19
CA THR A 85 6.52 2.70 -0.50
C THR A 85 6.83 4.19 -0.64
N PRO A 86 6.09 4.95 -1.48
CA PRO A 86 6.21 6.40 -1.50
C PRO A 86 5.62 7.02 -0.23
N LEU A 87 6.44 7.81 0.46
CA LEU A 87 6.11 8.41 1.75
C LEU A 87 6.09 9.93 1.64
N ALA A 88 5.04 10.51 2.20
CA ALA A 88 4.84 11.94 2.32
C ALA A 88 4.68 12.33 3.79
N LYS A 89 5.06 13.57 4.10
CA LYS A 89 4.94 14.18 5.42
C LYS A 89 3.79 15.18 5.41
N TYR A 90 2.99 15.16 6.46
CA TYR A 90 1.93 16.15 6.66
C TYR A 90 2.48 17.40 7.35
N ASP A 91 2.16 18.57 6.80
CA ASP A 91 2.43 19.88 7.39
C ASP A 91 1.15 20.43 8.05
N PRO A 92 1.05 20.42 9.39
CA PRO A 92 -0.13 20.92 10.10
C PRO A 92 -0.27 22.44 10.05
N THR A 93 0.75 23.18 9.61
CA THR A 93 0.73 24.65 9.57
C THR A 93 0.03 25.20 8.32
N LYS A 94 -0.20 24.36 7.30
CA LYS A 94 -0.84 24.75 6.04
C LYS A 94 -2.35 24.62 6.12
N ILE A 95 -3.06 25.73 5.94
CA ILE A 95 -4.51 25.75 5.73
C ILE A 95 -4.77 25.62 4.23
N VAL A 96 -5.33 24.49 3.80
CA VAL A 96 -5.49 24.13 2.38
C VAL A 96 -6.88 23.54 2.11
N ALA A 97 -7.30 23.62 0.85
CA ALA A 97 -8.49 22.91 0.40
C ALA A 97 -8.28 21.39 0.47
N GLN A 98 -9.34 20.66 0.81
CA GLN A 98 -9.35 19.20 0.82
C GLN A 98 -9.52 18.67 -0.61
N MET A 99 -8.41 18.55 -1.33
CA MET A 99 -8.39 18.02 -2.70
C MET A 99 -7.14 17.19 -2.95
N LEU A 100 -7.26 16.14 -3.76
CA LEU A 100 -6.11 15.34 -4.17
C LEU A 100 -5.17 16.19 -5.05
N VAL A 101 -3.85 16.03 -4.82
CA VAL A 101 -2.82 16.73 -5.60
C VAL A 101 -2.07 15.70 -6.43
N PRO A 102 -2.03 15.83 -7.78
CA PRO A 102 -1.27 14.93 -8.63
C PRO A 102 0.20 14.86 -8.20
N PHE A 103 0.75 13.66 -8.22
CA PHE A 103 2.12 13.35 -7.85
C PHE A 103 2.76 12.49 -8.94
N GLU A 104 3.94 12.90 -9.42
CA GLU A 104 4.78 12.09 -10.28
C GLU A 104 6.21 12.18 -9.76
N GLN A 105 6.84 11.04 -9.49
CA GLN A 105 8.26 11.02 -9.18
C GLN A 105 8.97 9.74 -9.62
N VAL A 106 10.25 9.89 -9.96
CA VAL A 106 11.10 8.77 -10.41
C VAL A 106 11.83 8.14 -9.22
N CYS A 107 11.52 6.88 -8.94
CA CYS A 107 12.27 6.05 -8.01
C CYS A 107 13.45 5.40 -8.74
N THR A 108 14.67 5.55 -8.23
CA THR A 108 15.88 4.96 -8.81
C THR A 108 16.39 3.84 -7.91
N LEU A 109 16.37 2.61 -8.42
CA LEU A 109 16.94 1.43 -7.77
C LEU A 109 18.38 1.25 -8.27
N LYS A 110 19.31 1.11 -7.32
CA LYS A 110 20.74 0.93 -7.58
C LYS A 110 21.22 -0.36 -6.90
N ASN A 111 22.33 -0.90 -7.38
CA ASN A 111 23.02 -2.05 -6.77
C ASN A 111 22.15 -3.32 -6.65
N LEU A 112 21.18 -3.50 -7.57
CA LEU A 112 20.45 -4.76 -7.69
C LEU A 112 21.38 -5.84 -8.26
N LYS A 113 21.28 -7.06 -7.73
CA LYS A 113 22.00 -8.20 -8.30
C LYS A 113 21.39 -8.55 -9.67
N PRO A 114 22.16 -9.13 -10.61
CA PRO A 114 21.61 -9.62 -11.86
C PRO A 114 20.59 -10.72 -11.60
N ASP A 115 19.31 -10.41 -11.77
CA ASP A 115 18.19 -11.34 -11.61
C ASP A 115 16.88 -10.75 -12.14
N THR A 116 15.80 -11.52 -12.02
CA THR A 116 14.45 -11.15 -12.36
C THR A 116 13.66 -10.77 -11.10
N TYR A 117 13.19 -9.52 -11.01
CA TYR A 117 12.48 -9.00 -9.84
C TYR A 117 10.99 -8.74 -10.11
N GLU A 118 10.13 -9.05 -9.14
CA GLU A 118 8.76 -8.53 -9.03
C GLU A 118 8.81 -7.17 -8.31
N VAL A 119 8.18 -6.15 -8.86
CA VAL A 119 8.07 -4.84 -8.20
C VAL A 119 6.66 -4.65 -7.66
N LYS A 120 6.58 -4.30 -6.38
CA LYS A 120 5.34 -3.95 -5.67
C LYS A 120 5.45 -2.53 -5.17
N ILE A 121 4.43 -1.73 -5.43
CA ILE A 121 4.36 -0.35 -4.94
C ILE A 121 3.20 -0.24 -3.97
N SER A 122 3.52 -0.04 -2.70
CA SER A 122 2.56 -0.03 -1.61
C SER A 122 2.05 1.40 -1.38
N GLY A 123 0.87 1.70 -1.92
CA GLY A 123 0.17 2.96 -1.68
C GLY A 123 -0.74 2.91 -0.45
N ARG A 124 -1.47 4.01 -0.21
CA ARG A 124 -2.33 4.20 0.98
C ARG A 124 -3.52 3.25 1.04
N THR A 125 -4.16 2.98 -0.10
CA THR A 125 -5.37 2.13 -0.19
C THR A 125 -5.11 0.78 -0.83
N GLN A 126 -4.04 0.68 -1.63
CA GLN A 126 -3.75 -0.49 -2.43
C GLN A 126 -2.26 -0.67 -2.63
N THR A 127 -1.85 -1.92 -2.81
CA THR A 127 -0.54 -2.27 -3.36
C THR A 127 -0.71 -2.53 -4.84
N VAL A 128 -0.03 -1.72 -5.66
CA VAL A 128 0.01 -1.89 -7.11
C VAL A 128 1.18 -2.80 -7.45
N LYS A 129 0.92 -3.87 -8.19
CA LYS A 129 1.97 -4.78 -8.67
C LYS A 129 2.32 -4.44 -10.10
N LEU A 130 3.61 -4.38 -10.40
CA LEU A 130 4.06 -4.32 -11.77
C LEU A 130 3.82 -5.68 -12.42
N LEU A 131 2.99 -5.72 -13.47
CA LEU A 131 2.61 -6.96 -14.16
C LEU A 131 3.77 -7.62 -14.92
N LYS A 132 4.89 -6.91 -15.11
CA LYS A 132 6.08 -7.40 -15.81
C LYS A 132 7.25 -7.50 -14.84
N LYS A 133 7.94 -8.65 -14.84
CA LYS A 133 9.18 -8.80 -14.08
C LYS A 133 10.33 -8.01 -14.73
N ILE A 134 11.17 -7.39 -13.91
CA ILE A 134 12.32 -6.60 -14.38
C ILE A 134 13.55 -7.51 -14.40
N GLN A 135 14.18 -7.67 -15.56
CA GLN A 135 15.42 -8.45 -15.71
C GLN A 135 16.64 -7.52 -15.65
N ILE A 136 17.51 -7.74 -14.68
CA ILE A 136 18.80 -7.05 -14.54
C ILE A 136 19.88 -7.96 -15.12
N ARG A 137 20.71 -7.42 -16.02
CA ARG A 137 21.83 -8.11 -16.67
C ARG A 137 23.16 -7.61 -16.14
#